data_AF-A0A225VI72-F1
#
_entry.id   AF-A0A225VI72-F1
#
_cell.length_a   1.000
_cell.length_b   1.000
_cell.length_c   1.000
_cell.angle_alpha   90.00
_cell.angle_beta   90.00
_cell.angle_gamma   90.00
#
_symmetry.space_group_name_H-M   'P 1'
#
loop_
_entity.id
_entity.type
_entity.pdbx_description
1 polymer ?
#
loop_
_entity_poly.entity_id
_entity_poly.type
_entity_poly.pdbx_seq_one_letter_code
_entity_poly.pdbx_strand_id
1 'polypeptide(L)' 'MAFSKDLRWRAIVLSFVYNIDMSQIAFLLGVSVHSIIRWYQSFQKHENLSV' A
#
# COMPACT_ATOMS: atom_id res chain seq x y z
N MET A 1 -13.47 -6.51 -6.08
CA MET A 1 -13.38 -5.03 -6.21
C MET A 1 -11.95 -4.62 -6.52
N ALA A 2 -11.70 -3.96 -7.65
CA ALA A 2 -10.41 -3.33 -7.93
C ALA A 2 -10.42 -1.90 -7.37
N PHE A 3 -9.56 -1.62 -6.38
CA PHE A 3 -9.35 -0.27 -5.90
C PHE A 3 -8.60 0.57 -6.93
N SER A 4 -8.88 1.88 -6.97
CA SER A 4 -8.26 2.83 -7.91
C SER A 4 -6.74 2.87 -7.74
N LYS A 5 -6.01 3.07 -8.84
CA LYS A 5 -4.55 3.13 -8.85
C LYS A 5 -4.02 4.22 -7.91
N ASP A 6 -4.68 5.37 -7.86
CA ASP A 6 -4.35 6.49 -6.98
C ASP A 6 -4.40 6.09 -5.49
N LEU A 7 -5.47 5.42 -5.05
CA LEU A 7 -5.62 4.99 -3.66
C LEU A 7 -4.51 4.02 -3.24
N ARG A 8 -4.14 3.09 -4.13
CA ARG A 8 -3.05 2.14 -3.86
C ARG A 8 -1.71 2.85 -3.70
N TRP A 9 -1.40 3.79 -4.59
CA TRP A 9 -0.17 4.57 -4.52
C TRP A 9 -0.13 5.43 -3.26
N ARG A 10 -1.24 6.05 -2.88
CA ARG A 10 -1.33 6.84 -1.66
C ARG A 10 -1.06 6.02 -0.41
N ALA A 11 -1.60 4.79 -0.34
CA ALA A 11 -1.29 3.86 0.75
C ALA A 11 0.19 3.45 0.78
N ILE A 12 0.79 3.15 -0.39
CA ILE A 12 2.21 2.80 -0.51
C ILE A 12 3.10 3.96 -0.06
N VAL A 13 2.83 5.19 -0.51
CA VAL A 13 3.63 6.38 -0.14
C VAL A 13 3.57 6.65 1.36
N LEU A 14 2.38 6.58 1.97
CA LEU A 14 2.21 6.77 3.41
C LEU A 14 2.97 5.72 4.24
N SER A 15 2.98 4.47 3.77
CA SER A 15 3.71 3.37 4.40
C SER A 15 5.22 3.47 4.17
N PHE A 16 5.66 3.65 2.93
CA PHE A 16 7.07 3.52 2.54
C PHE A 16 7.87 4.79 2.80
N VAL A 17 7.32 5.95 2.46
CA VAL A 17 8.02 7.25 2.57
C VAL A 17 7.88 7.84 3.96
N TYR A 18 6.66 7.79 4.51
CA TYR A 18 6.35 8.41 5.80
C TYR A 18 6.40 7.44 6.99
N ASN A 19 6.64 6.15 6.74
CA ASN A 19 6.71 5.10 7.76
C ASN A 19 5.51 5.08 8.72
N ILE A 20 4.32 5.36 8.19
CA ILE A 20 3.07 5.36 8.95
C ILE A 20 2.58 3.92 9.09
N ASP A 21 2.06 3.57 10.27
CA ASP A 21 1.55 2.24 10.55
C ASP A 21 0.36 1.87 9.64
N MET A 22 0.35 0.63 9.16
CA MET A 22 -0.66 0.16 8.21
C MET A 22 -2.09 0.18 8.78
N SER A 23 -2.27 0.07 10.10
CA SER A 23 -3.59 0.20 10.75
C SER A 23 -4.10 1.64 10.70
N GLN A 24 -3.21 2.63 10.85
CA GLN A 24 -3.57 4.05 10.72
C GLN A 24 -3.91 4.40 9.28
N ILE A 25 -3.15 3.88 8.31
CA ILE A 25 -3.42 4.07 6.88
C ILE A 25 -4.76 3.41 6.49
N ALA A 26 -5.02 2.21 7.01
CA ALA A 26 -6.29 1.49 6.82
C ALA A 26 -7.48 2.31 7.31
N PHE A 27 -7.37 2.89 8.51
CA PHE A 27 -8.39 3.78 9.06
C PHE A 27 -8.56 5.05 8.22
N LEU A 28 -7.46 5.72 7.85
CA LEU A 28 -7.47 6.97 7.08
C LEU A 28 -8.08 6.81 5.68
N LEU A 29 -7.75 5.73 4.99
CA LEU A 29 -8.18 5.48 3.61
C LEU A 29 -9.47 4.67 3.52
N GLY A 30 -10.03 4.22 4.65
CA GLY A 30 -11.24 3.40 4.69
C GLY A 30 -11.06 2.02 4.03
N VAL A 31 -9.88 1.43 4.15
CA VAL A 31 -9.55 0.13 3.54
C VAL A 31 -9.05 -0.86 4.58
N SER A 32 -9.16 -2.16 4.28
CA SER A 32 -8.59 -3.18 5.18
C SER A 32 -7.05 -3.17 5.14
N VAL A 33 -6.43 -3.45 6.28
CA VAL A 33 -4.97 -3.65 6.38
C VAL A 33 -4.48 -4.72 5.40
N HIS A 34 -5.25 -5.81 5.22
CA HIS A 34 -4.95 -6.86 4.25
C HIS A 34 -4.87 -6.36 2.80
N SER A 35 -5.66 -5.35 2.43
CA SER A 35 -5.57 -4.72 1.10
C SER A 35 -4.23 -3.99 0.94
N ILE A 36 -3.82 -3.25 1.97
CA ILE A 36 -2.56 -2.50 1.98
C ILE A 36 -1.36 -3.45 1.90
N ILE A 37 -1.36 -4.52 2.71
CA ILE A 37 -0.31 -5.56 2.67
C ILE A 37 -0.17 -6.14 1.25
N ARG A 38 -1.29 -6.48 0.60
CA ARG A 38 -1.25 -7.02 -0.77
C ARG A 38 -0.68 -6.03 -1.78
N TRP A 39 -1.00 -4.74 -1.65
CA TRP A 39 -0.44 -3.72 -2.54
C TRP A 39 1.05 -3.52 -2.30
N TYR A 40 1.46 -3.53 -1.03
CA TYR A 40 2.87 -3.42 -0.65
C TYR A 40 3.69 -4.61 -1.15
N GLN A 41 3.19 -5.84 -1.00
CA GLN A 41 3.81 -7.04 -1.56
C GLN A 41 3.91 -6.99 -3.09
N SER A 42 2.87 -6.48 -3.76
CA SER A 42 2.87 -6.31 -5.21
C SER A 42 3.90 -5.25 -5.66
N PHE A 43 4.03 -4.17 -4.90
CA PHE A 43 5.04 -3.13 -5.11
C PHE A 43 6.46 -3.68 -4.97
N GLN A 44 6.75 -4.37 -3.85
CA GLN A 44 8.05 -5.00 -3.62
C GLN A 44 8.40 -6.06 -4.68
N LYS A 45 7.42 -6.85 -5.14
CA LYS A 45 7.64 -7.83 -6.21
C LYS A 45 8.01 -7.17 -7.55
N HIS A 46 7.49 -5.97 -7.81
CA HIS A 46 7.85 -5.20 -9.00
C HIS A 46 9.25 -4.59 -8.89
N GLU A 47 9.69 -4.18 -7.68
CA GLU A 47 11.07 -3.72 -7.45
C GLU A 47 12.10 -4.86 -7.52
N ASN A 48 11.72 -6.08 -7.13
CA ASN A 48 12.62 -7.23 -7.07
C ASN A 48 12.81 -7.98 -8.41
N LEU A 49 12.27 -7.48 -9.53
CA LEU A 49 12.51 -8.00 -10.88
C LEU A 49 13.62 -7.22 -11.62
N SER A 50 14.34 -6.36 -10.91
CA SER A 50 15.44 -5.53 -11.43
C SER A 50 16.77 -5.80 -10.69
N VAL A 51 17.07 -7.08 -10.42
CA VAL A 51 18.41 -7.54 -10.03
C VAL A 51 18.83 -8.66 -10.97
#